data_AF-A0A510WRY3-F1
#
_entry.id   AF-A0A510WRY3-F1
#
_cell.length_a   1.000
_cell.length_b   1.000
_cell.length_c   1.000
_cell.angle_alpha   90.00
_cell.angle_beta   90.00
_cell.angle_gamma   90.00
#
_symmetry.space_group_name_H-M   'P 1'
#
loop_
_entity.id
_entity.type
_entity.pdbx_description
1 polymer ?
#
loop_
_entity_poly.entity_id
_entity_poly.type
_entity_poly.pdbx_seq_one_letter_code
_entity_poly.pdbx_strand_id
1 'polypeptide(L)'
;MAKYRECKNPTCNELVQFPERYCPKHKLEQEQKKEQERKEKSYKKMKLYNQHNRNKEANTFYQSKQWKQTRNYIINRDNYTCSVCGEPINNRKIIDHIVPRRIDKSKELDENNLWTLCYRCHKVKTDIEEQIINSPNGINKIKHISKENWIKYIKERIKK
;
A
#
# COMPACT_ATOMS: atom_id res chain seq x y z
N MET A 1 21.12 2.14 53.55
CA MET A 1 19.85 1.44 53.85
C MET A 1 18.92 1.56 52.66
N ALA A 2 18.24 0.48 52.27
CA ALA A 2 17.24 0.52 51.22
C ALA A 2 16.04 1.36 51.68
N LYS A 3 15.62 2.35 50.87
CA LYS A 3 14.43 3.16 51.14
C LYS A 3 13.22 2.49 50.49
N TYR A 4 12.15 2.33 51.27
CA TYR A 4 10.88 1.77 50.80
C TYR A 4 9.79 2.83 50.86
N ARG A 5 8.74 2.63 50.08
CA ARG A 5 7.54 3.49 50.04
C ARG A 5 6.33 2.66 49.64
N GLU A 6 5.14 3.15 49.89
CA GLU A 6 3.92 2.49 49.42
C GLU A 6 3.75 2.61 47.90
N CYS A 7 3.09 1.61 47.32
CA CYS A 7 2.64 1.61 45.94
C CYS A 7 1.76 2.86 45.68
N LYS A 8 1.98 3.53 44.54
CA LYS A 8 1.22 4.73 44.19
C LYS A 8 -0.24 4.45 43.78
N ASN A 9 -0.64 3.20 43.54
CA ASN A 9 -2.02 2.92 43.13
C ASN A 9 -2.99 3.20 44.29
N PRO A 10 -4.06 4.00 44.10
CA PRO A 10 -5.06 4.21 45.15
C PRO A 10 -5.55 2.85 45.66
N THR A 11 -5.67 2.70 46.98
CA THR A 11 -6.08 1.46 47.68
C THR A 11 -5.04 0.32 47.75
N CYS A 12 -3.79 0.53 47.29
CA CYS A 12 -2.71 -0.45 47.44
C CYS A 12 -1.65 0.02 48.43
N ASN A 13 -1.50 -0.68 49.55
CA ASN A 13 -0.54 -0.35 50.61
C ASN A 13 0.77 -1.19 50.52
N GLU A 14 1.01 -1.85 49.38
CA GLU A 14 2.17 -2.73 49.22
C GLU A 14 3.48 -1.92 49.16
N LEU A 15 4.48 -2.33 49.95
CA LEU A 15 5.77 -1.64 50.02
C LEU A 15 6.65 -1.98 48.82
N VAL A 16 7.18 -0.94 48.18
CA VAL A 16 8.10 -1.04 47.05
C VAL A 16 9.42 -0.34 47.36
N GLN A 17 10.51 -0.92 46.88
CA GLN A 17 11.84 -0.34 47.05
C GLN A 17 12.05 0.82 46.08
N PHE A 18 12.56 1.95 46.58
CA PHE A 18 12.96 3.08 45.75
C PHE A 18 13.99 2.63 44.70
N PRO A 19 13.87 3.03 43.41
CA PRO A 19 13.07 4.14 42.85
C PRO A 19 11.65 3.77 42.40
N GLU A 20 11.22 2.53 42.62
CA GLU A 20 9.99 2.03 42.04
C GLU A 20 8.74 2.69 42.62
N ARG A 21 7.75 2.86 41.75
CA ARG A 21 6.52 3.61 42.10
C ARG A 21 5.30 2.74 42.32
N TYR A 22 5.31 1.54 41.76
CA TYR A 22 4.20 0.60 41.76
C TYR A 22 4.75 -0.79 42.08
N CYS A 23 3.96 -1.62 42.76
CA CYS A 23 4.30 -3.03 42.98
C CYS A 23 4.26 -3.80 41.66
N PRO A 24 4.85 -5.01 41.57
CA PRO A 24 4.90 -5.80 40.33
C PRO A 24 3.54 -5.98 39.66
N LYS A 25 2.48 -6.19 40.46
CA LYS A 25 1.09 -6.29 39.98
C LYS A 25 0.64 -5.01 39.28
N HIS A 26 0.74 -3.87 39.97
CA HIS A 26 0.29 -2.60 39.41
C HIS A 26 1.21 -2.08 38.29
N LYS A 27 2.48 -2.49 38.23
CA LYS A 27 3.33 -2.25 37.05
C LYS A 27 2.79 -2.97 35.82
N LEU A 28 2.49 -4.26 35.96
CA LEU A 28 1.94 -5.07 34.87
C LEU A 28 0.60 -4.51 34.40
N GLU A 29 -0.30 -4.13 35.32
CA GLU A 29 -1.58 -3.48 34.96
C GLU A 29 -1.37 -2.16 34.20
N GLN A 30 -0.39 -1.34 34.60
CA GLN A 30 -0.06 -0.09 33.88
C GLN A 30 0.54 -0.36 32.50
N GLU A 31 1.35 -1.41 32.35
CA GLU A 31 1.91 -1.84 31.07
C GLU A 31 0.81 -2.35 30.13
N GLN A 32 -0.08 -3.22 30.63
CA GLN A 32 -1.25 -3.71 29.91
C GLN A 32 -2.17 -2.56 29.47
N LYS A 33 -2.45 -1.62 30.37
CA LYS A 33 -3.26 -0.43 30.06
C LYS A 33 -2.61 0.41 28.96
N LYS A 34 -1.30 0.66 29.05
CA LYS A 34 -0.55 1.38 28.01
C LYS A 34 -0.56 0.63 26.68
N GLU A 35 -0.44 -0.69 26.69
CA GLU A 35 -0.51 -1.50 25.48
C GLU A 35 -1.90 -1.44 24.83
N GLN A 36 -2.95 -1.56 25.63
CA GLN A 36 -4.34 -1.43 25.17
C GLN A 36 -4.60 -0.04 24.57
N GLU A 37 -4.17 1.03 25.24
CA GLU A 37 -4.25 2.40 24.72
C GLU A 37 -3.48 2.57 23.41
N ARG A 38 -2.29 1.96 23.28
CA ARG A 38 -1.50 1.97 22.02
C ARG A 38 -2.25 1.25 20.90
N LYS A 39 -2.82 0.07 21.18
CA LYS A 39 -3.63 -0.70 20.22
C LYS A 39 -4.86 0.10 19.77
N GLU A 40 -5.58 0.71 20.70
CA GLU A 40 -6.73 1.56 20.38
C GLU A 40 -6.35 2.79 19.54
N LYS A 41 -5.26 3.49 19.89
CA LYS A 41 -4.76 4.63 19.10
C LYS A 41 -4.38 4.19 17.69
N SER A 42 -3.69 3.06 17.56
CA SER A 42 -3.33 2.48 16.26
C SER A 42 -4.57 2.13 15.44
N TYR A 43 -5.54 1.45 16.04
CA TYR A 43 -6.82 1.12 15.40
C TYR A 43 -7.59 2.37 14.95
N LYS A 44 -7.71 3.39 15.82
CA LYS A 44 -8.36 4.67 15.49
C LYS A 44 -7.63 5.38 14.33
N LYS A 45 -6.30 5.44 14.35
CA LYS A 45 -5.48 6.02 13.27
C LYS A 45 -5.71 5.28 11.94
N MET A 46 -5.70 3.95 11.97
CA MET A 46 -5.96 3.13 10.78
C MET A 46 -7.40 3.31 10.27
N LYS A 47 -8.40 3.42 11.17
CA LYS A 47 -9.79 3.69 10.82
C LYS A 47 -9.95 5.06 10.15
N LEU A 48 -9.34 6.11 10.70
CA LEU A 48 -9.30 7.46 10.12
C LEU A 48 -8.63 7.46 8.74
N TYR A 49 -7.49 6.78 8.60
CA TYR A 49 -6.82 6.63 7.30
C TYR A 49 -7.72 5.92 6.29
N ASN A 50 -8.38 4.84 6.69
CA ASN A 50 -9.33 4.11 5.83
C ASN A 50 -10.58 4.92 5.49
N GLN A 51 -11.00 5.86 6.34
CA GLN A 51 -12.17 6.70 6.14
C GLN A 51 -11.90 7.85 5.15
N HIS A 52 -10.73 8.49 5.24
CA HIS A 52 -10.40 9.70 4.48
C HIS A 52 -9.49 9.46 3.28
N ASN A 53 -8.59 8.47 3.35
CA ASN A 53 -7.57 8.23 2.31
C ASN A 53 -7.84 6.98 1.47
N ARG A 54 -8.77 6.12 1.88
CA ARG A 54 -9.15 4.97 1.05
C ARG A 54 -10.13 5.46 0.00
N ASN A 55 -9.68 5.53 -1.25
CA ASN A 55 -10.55 5.79 -2.37
C ASN A 55 -11.54 4.62 -2.49
N LYS A 56 -12.72 4.77 -1.88
CA LYS A 56 -13.77 3.74 -1.82
C LYS A 56 -14.15 3.26 -3.22
N GLU A 57 -14.21 4.18 -4.16
CA GLU A 57 -14.51 3.90 -5.57
C GLU A 57 -13.46 2.99 -6.20
N ALA A 58 -12.17 3.28 -6.00
CA ALA A 58 -11.09 2.44 -6.51
C ALA A 58 -11.11 1.04 -5.86
N ASN A 59 -11.40 0.94 -4.57
CA ASN A 59 -11.48 -0.36 -3.90
C ASN A 59 -12.66 -1.20 -4.42
N THR A 60 -13.84 -0.58 -4.59
CA THR A 60 -15.02 -1.25 -5.18
C THR A 60 -14.71 -1.73 -6.59
N PHE A 61 -14.04 -0.92 -7.42
CA PHE A 61 -13.64 -1.31 -8.78
C PHE A 61 -12.77 -2.57 -8.78
N TYR A 62 -11.68 -2.60 -8.00
CA TYR A 62 -10.78 -3.76 -7.97
C TYR A 62 -11.40 -5.01 -7.33
N GLN A 63 -12.48 -4.84 -6.56
CA GLN A 63 -13.26 -5.95 -6.00
C GLN A 63 -14.38 -6.43 -6.94
N SER A 64 -14.74 -5.64 -7.95
CA SER A 64 -15.82 -5.91 -8.90
C SER A 64 -15.62 -7.21 -9.68
N LYS A 65 -16.73 -7.82 -10.10
CA LYS A 65 -16.71 -9.03 -10.93
C LYS A 65 -16.12 -8.74 -12.31
N GLN A 66 -16.45 -7.59 -12.88
CA GLN A 66 -15.96 -7.14 -14.19
C GLN A 66 -14.44 -7.07 -14.20
N TRP A 67 -13.83 -6.38 -13.22
CA TRP A 67 -12.38 -6.28 -13.14
C TRP A 67 -11.72 -7.66 -13.00
N LYS A 68 -12.25 -8.55 -12.15
CA LYS A 68 -11.69 -9.89 -11.97
C LYS A 68 -11.72 -10.71 -13.27
N GLN A 69 -12.81 -10.61 -14.04
CA GLN A 69 -12.94 -11.27 -15.34
C GLN A 69 -11.97 -10.70 -16.37
N THR A 70 -11.95 -9.38 -16.56
CA THR A 70 -11.02 -8.70 -17.46
C THR A 70 -9.58 -9.01 -17.09
N ARG A 71 -9.22 -8.94 -15.80
CA ARG A 71 -7.89 -9.28 -15.30
C ARG A 71 -7.48 -10.69 -15.71
N ASN A 72 -8.35 -11.68 -15.52
CA ASN A 72 -8.05 -13.07 -15.89
C ASN A 72 -7.89 -13.23 -17.40
N TYR A 73 -8.74 -12.58 -18.18
CA TYR A 73 -8.63 -12.57 -19.64
C TYR A 73 -7.29 -11.97 -20.11
N ILE A 74 -6.88 -10.81 -19.58
CA ILE A 74 -5.62 -10.15 -19.96
C ILE A 74 -4.41 -11.02 -19.61
N ILE A 75 -4.40 -11.66 -18.44
CA ILE A 75 -3.33 -12.58 -18.04
C ILE A 75 -3.22 -13.76 -19.03
N ASN A 76 -4.36 -14.32 -19.44
CA ASN A 76 -4.39 -15.44 -20.40
C ASN A 76 -3.95 -14.98 -21.79
N ARG A 77 -4.43 -13.83 -22.27
CA ARG A 77 -4.03 -13.22 -23.55
C ARG A 77 -2.51 -13.02 -23.63
N ASP A 78 -1.92 -12.53 -22.54
CA ASP A 78 -0.49 -12.26 -22.46
C ASP A 78 0.34 -13.52 -22.09
N ASN A 79 -0.27 -14.72 -22.09
CA ASN A 79 0.36 -16.01 -21.78
C ASN A 79 1.13 -16.00 -20.45
N TYR A 80 0.65 -15.29 -19.44
CA TYR A 80 1.34 -15.14 -18.15
C TYR A 80 2.76 -14.54 -18.27
N THR A 81 3.07 -13.82 -19.35
CA THR A 81 4.37 -13.18 -19.58
C THR A 81 4.30 -11.67 -19.38
N CYS A 82 5.43 -11.08 -18.98
CA CYS A 82 5.55 -9.63 -18.90
C CYS A 82 5.60 -9.01 -20.30
N SER A 83 4.67 -8.09 -20.60
CA SER A 83 4.61 -7.38 -21.89
C SER A 83 5.85 -6.52 -22.21
N VAL A 84 6.70 -6.25 -21.23
CA VAL A 84 7.91 -5.42 -21.41
C VAL A 84 9.18 -6.28 -21.53
N CYS A 85 9.47 -7.12 -20.54
CA CYS A 85 10.70 -7.92 -20.53
C CYS A 85 10.55 -9.31 -21.19
N GLY A 86 9.33 -9.79 -21.42
CA GLY A 86 9.07 -11.12 -21.98
C GLY A 86 9.25 -12.28 -20.99
N GLU A 87 9.67 -12.00 -19.75
CA GLU A 87 9.86 -13.04 -18.73
C GLU A 87 8.51 -13.62 -18.26
N PRO A 88 8.41 -14.93 -18.02
CA PRO A 88 7.23 -15.55 -17.43
C PRO A 88 7.02 -15.07 -15.98
N ILE A 89 5.77 -14.78 -15.62
CA ILE A 89 5.41 -14.26 -14.29
C ILE A 89 4.89 -15.41 -13.43
N ASN A 90 5.82 -16.03 -12.69
CA ASN A 90 5.51 -17.13 -11.78
C ASN A 90 4.91 -16.64 -10.45
N ASN A 91 5.21 -15.40 -10.05
CA ASN A 91 4.82 -14.83 -8.76
C ASN A 91 3.59 -13.90 -8.88
N ARG A 92 3.54 -12.79 -8.12
CA ARG A 92 2.42 -11.85 -8.10
C ARG A 92 2.18 -11.23 -9.48
N LYS A 93 1.12 -11.66 -10.16
CA LYS A 93 0.66 -11.16 -11.47
C LYS A 93 0.05 -9.77 -11.33
N ILE A 94 0.67 -8.78 -11.96
CA ILE A 94 0.22 -7.40 -11.95
C ILE A 94 -0.38 -7.09 -13.32
N ILE A 95 -1.67 -6.76 -13.33
CA ILE A 95 -2.32 -6.14 -14.48
C ILE A 95 -2.37 -4.65 -14.20
N ASP A 96 -1.78 -3.90 -15.11
CA ASP A 96 -1.56 -2.48 -14.98
C ASP A 96 -2.27 -1.72 -16.12
N HIS A 97 -2.58 -0.45 -15.88
CA HIS A 97 -3.21 0.42 -16.88
C HIS A 97 -2.14 1.24 -17.60
N ILE A 98 -2.10 1.20 -18.93
CA ILE A 98 -1.20 2.02 -19.77
C ILE A 98 -1.47 3.51 -19.52
N VAL A 99 -2.73 3.92 -19.57
CA VAL A 99 -3.22 5.20 -19.06
C VAL A 99 -3.88 4.96 -17.70
N PRO A 100 -3.31 5.46 -16.59
CA PRO A 100 -3.82 5.22 -15.24
C PRO A 100 -5.31 5.51 -15.09
N ARG A 101 -6.04 4.62 -14.41
CA ARG A 101 -7.48 4.79 -14.11
C ARG A 101 -7.81 6.14 -13.46
N ARG A 102 -6.91 6.68 -12.64
CA ARG A 102 -7.09 8.00 -11.99
C ARG A 102 -7.09 9.19 -12.96
N ILE A 103 -6.57 8.99 -14.17
CA ILE A 103 -6.46 10.01 -15.24
C ILE A 103 -7.60 9.86 -16.25
N ASP A 104 -7.94 8.63 -16.62
CA ASP A 104 -9.02 8.34 -17.57
C ASP A 104 -9.79 7.09 -17.13
N LYS A 105 -10.95 7.30 -16.51
CA LYS A 105 -11.83 6.22 -16.04
C LYS A 105 -12.55 5.50 -17.17
N SER A 106 -12.73 6.13 -18.33
CA SER A 106 -13.45 5.52 -19.46
C SER A 106 -12.73 4.28 -20.00
N LYS A 107 -11.42 4.18 -19.76
CA LYS A 107 -10.54 3.09 -20.17
C LYS A 107 -10.24 2.08 -19.07
N GLU A 108 -10.99 2.08 -17.97
CA GLU A 108 -10.65 1.26 -16.79
C GLU A 108 -10.79 -0.25 -17.04
N LEU A 109 -11.66 -0.66 -17.98
CA LEU A 109 -11.85 -2.05 -18.44
C LEU A 109 -11.46 -2.27 -19.91
N ASP A 110 -10.89 -1.25 -20.57
CA ASP A 110 -10.44 -1.36 -21.96
C ASP A 110 -9.22 -2.30 -22.04
N GLU A 111 -9.38 -3.41 -22.76
CA GLU A 111 -8.35 -4.43 -22.91
C GLU A 111 -7.07 -3.89 -23.58
N ASN A 112 -7.20 -2.89 -24.45
CA ASN A 112 -6.06 -2.25 -25.11
C ASN A 112 -5.30 -1.30 -24.18
N ASN A 113 -5.97 -0.82 -23.11
CA ASN A 113 -5.36 -0.02 -22.06
C ASN A 113 -4.75 -0.89 -20.95
N LEU A 114 -4.86 -2.21 -21.03
CA LEU A 114 -4.40 -3.14 -20.00
C LEU A 114 -3.29 -4.06 -20.49
N TRP A 115 -2.32 -4.30 -19.62
CA TRP A 115 -1.20 -5.20 -19.89
C TRP A 115 -0.67 -5.90 -18.65
N THR A 116 -0.05 -7.06 -18.86
CA THR A 116 0.58 -7.85 -17.81
C THR A 116 2.03 -7.40 -17.61
N LEU A 117 2.39 -7.05 -16.37
CA LEU A 117 3.74 -6.64 -15.98
C LEU A 117 4.29 -7.48 -14.82
N CYS A 118 5.60 -7.72 -14.84
CA CYS A 118 6.32 -8.22 -13.66
C CYS A 118 6.54 -7.08 -12.65
N TYR A 119 6.82 -7.43 -11.39
CA TYR A 119 7.02 -6.46 -10.31
C TYR A 119 8.10 -5.41 -10.64
N ARG A 120 9.23 -5.83 -11.24
CA ARG A 120 10.32 -4.94 -11.65
C ARG A 120 9.87 -3.89 -12.67
N CYS A 121 9.22 -4.33 -13.75
CA CYS A 121 8.76 -3.43 -14.81
C CYS A 121 7.64 -2.50 -14.31
N HIS A 122 6.73 -3.03 -13.50
CA HIS A 122 5.65 -2.24 -12.90
C HIS A 122 6.22 -1.13 -12.00
N LYS A 123 7.17 -1.44 -11.13
CA LYS A 123 7.81 -0.45 -10.24
C LYS A 123 8.44 0.68 -11.04
N VAL A 124 9.23 0.34 -12.06
CA VAL A 124 9.87 1.33 -12.94
C VAL A 124 8.84 2.21 -13.65
N LYS A 125 7.74 1.63 -14.12
CA LYS A 125 6.64 2.41 -14.71
C LYS A 125 6.05 3.40 -13.71
N THR A 126 5.71 2.94 -12.50
CA THR A 126 5.14 3.82 -11.45
C THR A 126 6.08 5.00 -11.16
N ASP A 127 7.39 4.75 -11.03
CA ASP A 127 8.37 5.81 -10.79
C ASP A 127 8.40 6.84 -11.94
N ILE A 128 8.35 6.38 -13.19
CA ILE A 128 8.31 7.25 -14.38
C ILE A 128 6.99 8.03 -14.44
N GLU A 129 5.85 7.38 -14.16
CA GLU A 129 4.54 8.04 -14.12
C GLU A 129 4.50 9.18 -13.12
N GLU A 130 5.01 8.98 -11.91
CA GLU A 130 5.08 10.01 -10.88
C GLU A 130 5.92 11.20 -11.36
N GLN A 131 7.08 10.95 -11.99
CA GLN A 131 7.93 12.00 -12.56
C GLN A 131 7.20 12.80 -13.65
N ILE A 132 6.51 12.11 -14.56
CA ILE A 132 5.79 12.78 -15.65
C ILE A 132 4.62 13.60 -15.09
N ILE A 133 3.85 13.07 -14.14
CA ILE A 133 2.68 13.76 -13.57
C ILE A 133 3.08 15.03 -12.83
N ASN A 134 4.22 15.00 -12.13
CA ASN A 134 4.74 16.17 -11.43
C ASN A 134 5.36 17.22 -12.36
N SER A 135 5.52 16.91 -13.65
CA SER A 135 6.03 17.85 -14.65
C SER A 135 4.93 18.73 -15.26
N PRO A 136 5.26 19.91 -15.82
CA PRO A 136 4.30 20.75 -16.54
C PRO A 136 3.61 19.97 -17.67
N ASN A 137 2.28 20.09 -17.73
CA ASN A 137 1.41 19.34 -18.64
C ASN A 137 1.55 17.81 -18.56
N GLY A 138 2.00 17.29 -17.41
CA GLY A 138 2.25 15.87 -17.17
C GLY A 138 1.06 14.95 -17.43
N ILE A 139 -0.14 15.37 -17.00
CA ILE A 139 -1.36 14.58 -17.16
C ILE A 139 -1.69 14.37 -18.66
N ASN A 140 -1.62 15.43 -19.46
CA ASN A 140 -1.85 15.34 -20.90
C ASN A 140 -0.77 14.48 -21.56
N LYS A 141 0.50 14.61 -21.15
CA LYS A 141 1.57 13.74 -21.64
C LYS A 141 1.22 12.27 -21.42
N ILE A 142 0.89 11.86 -20.19
CA ILE A 142 0.57 10.45 -19.89
C ILE A 142 -0.60 9.92 -20.73
N LYS A 143 -1.66 10.72 -20.94
CA LYS A 143 -2.83 10.28 -21.73
C LYS A 143 -2.48 9.86 -23.16
N HIS A 144 -1.39 10.40 -23.71
CA HIS A 144 -0.99 10.20 -25.10
C HIS A 144 0.28 9.36 -25.28
N ILE A 145 0.85 8.80 -24.20
CA ILE A 145 1.97 7.86 -24.32
C ILE A 145 1.44 6.51 -24.82
N SER A 146 1.95 6.06 -25.97
CA SER A 146 1.63 4.75 -26.52
C SER A 146 2.30 3.62 -25.73
N LYS A 147 1.80 2.39 -25.91
CA LYS A 147 2.34 1.19 -25.27
C LYS A 147 3.82 0.98 -25.64
N GLU A 148 4.19 1.23 -26.90
CA GLU A 148 5.54 1.06 -27.43
C GLU A 148 6.52 2.03 -26.77
N ASN A 149 6.10 3.28 -26.58
CA ASN A 149 6.89 4.29 -25.88
C ASN A 149 7.11 3.91 -24.41
N TRP A 150 6.08 3.39 -23.74
CA TRP A 150 6.25 2.88 -22.37
C TRP A 150 7.24 1.71 -22.30
N ILE A 151 7.18 0.75 -23.24
CA ILE A 151 8.14 -0.36 -23.32
C ILE A 151 9.55 0.20 -23.44
N LYS A 152 9.76 1.20 -24.30
CA LYS A 152 11.06 1.85 -24.48
C LYS A 152 11.55 2.51 -23.19
N TYR A 153 10.74 3.36 -22.56
CA TYR A 153 11.14 4.06 -21.33
C TYR A 153 11.47 3.11 -20.18
N ILE A 154 10.66 2.06 -19.99
CA ILE A 154 10.90 1.07 -18.94
C ILE A 154 12.19 0.29 -19.22
N LYS A 155 12.42 -0.14 -20.46
CA LYS A 155 13.65 -0.86 -20.84
C LYS A 155 14.90 0.00 -20.68
N GLU A 156 14.85 1.27 -21.09
CA GLU A 156 15.96 2.21 -20.93
C GLU A 156 16.31 2.43 -19.45
N ARG A 157 15.30 2.49 -18.58
CA ARG A 157 15.50 2.68 -17.15
C ARG A 157 16.01 1.43 -16.42
N ILE A 158 15.67 0.23 -16.89
CA ILE A 158 16.18 -1.05 -16.35
C ILE A 158 17.62 -1.31 -16.77
N LYS A 159 18.04 -0.82 -17.95
CA LYS A 159 19.42 -0.96 -18.45
C LYS A 159 20.42 -0.03 -17.76
N LYS A 160 19.95 1.04 -17.14
CA LYS A 160 20.75 2.00 -16.34
C LYS A 160 20.87 1.51 -14.90
#